data_AF-A0AAV2JIP6-F1
#
_entry.id   AF-A0AAV2JIP6-F1
#
_cell.length_a   1.000
_cell.length_b   1.000
_cell.length_c   1.000
_cell.angle_alpha   90.00
_cell.angle_beta   90.00
_cell.angle_gamma   90.00
#
_symmetry.space_group_name_H-M   'P 1'
#
loop_
_entity.id
_entity.type
_entity.pdbx_description
1 polymer ?
#
loop_
_entity_poly.entity_id
_entity_poly.type
_entity_poly.pdbx_seq_one_letter_code
_entity_poly.pdbx_strand_id
1 'polypeptide(L)'
;MEHSIAQTEKLLGQLCTGLASYTRKTAGLRDKGDLLVTQLMDLSRPEDPELQLGLKNLAEDLAMVQDYRQAQVERLESRVLMPLKAYGDIIKNKRVS
;
A
#
# COMPACT_ATOMS: atom_id res chain seq x y z
N MET A 1 -26.91 -19.79 16.63
CA MET A 1 -26.75 -18.48 15.95
C MET A 1 -25.48 -17.78 16.43
N GLU A 2 -25.28 -17.64 17.74
CA GLU A 2 -24.09 -17.00 18.34
C GLU A 2 -22.74 -17.62 17.93
N HIS A 3 -22.64 -18.96 17.88
CA HIS A 3 -21.42 -19.65 17.43
C HIS A 3 -21.02 -19.27 15.99
N SER A 4 -22.02 -19.06 15.11
CA SER A 4 -21.79 -18.62 13.74
C SER A 4 -21.31 -17.18 13.69
N ILE A 5 -21.84 -16.30 14.55
CA ILE A 5 -21.42 -14.89 14.64
C ILE A 5 -19.97 -14.79 15.11
N ALA A 6 -19.60 -15.51 16.16
CA ALA A 6 -18.23 -15.52 16.68
C ALA A 6 -17.21 -16.05 15.66
N GLN A 7 -17.58 -17.07 14.88
CA GLN A 7 -16.73 -17.58 13.80
C GLN A 7 -16.55 -16.55 12.67
N THR A 8 -17.63 -15.86 12.29
CA THR A 8 -17.57 -14.78 11.28
C THR A 8 -16.69 -13.62 11.75
N GLU A 9 -16.81 -13.19 13.02
CA GLU A 9 -15.94 -12.14 13.59
C GLU A 9 -14.46 -12.52 13.51
N LYS A 10 -14.13 -13.78 13.87
CA LYS A 10 -12.76 -14.28 13.81
C LYS A 10 -12.20 -14.23 12.38
N LEU A 11 -12.97 -14.71 11.40
CA LEU A 11 -12.56 -14.73 9.99
C LEU A 11 -12.36 -13.31 9.45
N LEU A 12 -13.26 -12.38 9.78
CA LEU A 12 -13.13 -10.97 9.37
C LEU A 12 -11.94 -10.29 10.03
N GLY A 13 -11.64 -10.58 11.29
CA GLY A 13 -10.45 -10.10 11.97
C GLY A 13 -9.15 -10.60 11.32
N GLN A 14 -9.12 -11.88 10.93
CA GLN A 14 -7.99 -12.47 10.19
C GLN A 14 -7.83 -11.80 8.81
N LEU A 15 -8.93 -11.61 8.09
CA LEU A 15 -8.92 -10.96 6.78
C LEU A 15 -8.45 -9.50 6.88
N CYS A 16 -8.93 -8.75 7.88
CA CYS A 16 -8.51 -7.38 8.13
C CYS A 16 -7.02 -7.29 8.44
N THR A 17 -6.49 -8.22 9.23
CA THR A 17 -5.06 -8.31 9.54
C THR A 17 -4.23 -8.60 8.29
N GLY A 18 -4.70 -9.54 7.45
CA GLY A 18 -4.06 -9.89 6.19
C GLY A 18 -4.00 -8.71 5.21
N LEU A 19 -5.13 -8.04 4.99
CA LEU A 19 -5.22 -6.86 4.12
C LEU A 19 -4.39 -5.69 4.64
N ALA A 20 -4.32 -5.50 5.96
CA ALA A 20 -3.51 -4.43 6.56
C ALA A 20 -2.01 -4.72 6.35
N SER A 21 -1.60 -5.98 6.51
CA SER A 21 -0.23 -6.41 6.22
C SER A 21 0.13 -6.23 4.75
N TYR A 22 -0.76 -6.63 3.84
CA TYR A 22 -0.57 -6.44 2.40
C TYR A 22 -0.42 -4.95 2.05
N THR A 23 -1.31 -4.09 2.54
CA THR A 23 -1.27 -2.64 2.29
C THR A 23 0.04 -2.01 2.76
N ARG A 24 0.51 -2.36 3.98
CA ARG A 24 1.81 -1.89 4.48
C ARG A 24 2.98 -2.38 3.65
N LYS A 25 2.96 -3.63 3.17
CA LYS A 25 4.00 -4.16 2.28
C LYS A 25 4.03 -3.42 0.94
N THR A 26 2.86 -3.10 0.38
CA THR A 26 2.75 -2.29 -0.84
C THR A 26 3.31 -0.89 -0.63
N ALA A 27 3.01 -0.24 0.49
CA ALA A 27 3.60 1.05 0.86
C ALA A 27 5.13 0.95 1.01
N GLY A 28 5.64 -0.10 1.66
CA GLY A 28 7.08 -0.34 1.75
C GLY A 28 7.77 -0.58 0.39
N LEU A 29 7.06 -1.17 -0.58
CA LEU A 29 7.57 -1.29 -1.95
C LEU A 29 7.65 0.07 -2.66
N ARG A 30 6.70 0.98 -2.40
CA ARG A 30 6.77 2.37 -2.87
C ARG A 30 7.99 3.08 -2.28
N ASP A 31 8.15 3.04 -0.97
CA ASP A 31 9.30 3.63 -0.26
C ASP A 31 10.65 3.20 -0.86
N LYS A 32 10.79 1.91 -1.16
CA LYS A 32 12.00 1.38 -1.79
C LYS A 32 12.19 1.89 -3.21
N GLY A 33 11.12 2.08 -3.96
CA GLY A 33 11.18 2.72 -5.27
C GLY A 33 11.63 4.17 -5.19
N ASP A 34 11.10 4.95 -4.23
CA ASP A 34 11.49 6.35 -4.03
C ASP A 34 12.98 6.50 -3.68
N LEU A 35 13.52 5.56 -2.90
CA LEU A 35 14.96 5.49 -2.64
C LEU A 35 15.77 5.19 -3.89
N LEU A 36 15.31 4.29 -4.76
CA LEU A 36 15.98 3.99 -6.03
C LEU A 36 15.96 5.19 -6.97
N VAL A 37 14.85 5.93 -7.06
CA VAL A 37 14.75 7.19 -7.82
C VAL A 37 15.81 8.18 -7.33
N THR A 38 15.93 8.34 -6.01
CA THR A 38 16.93 9.25 -5.42
C THR A 38 18.36 8.80 -5.77
N GLN A 39 18.64 7.51 -5.68
CA GLN A 39 19.95 6.95 -6.05
C GLN A 39 20.29 7.14 -7.53
N LEU A 40 19.33 6.98 -8.44
CA LEU A 40 19.53 7.24 -9.87
C LEU A 40 19.81 8.72 -10.14
N MET A 41 19.09 9.61 -9.47
CA MET A 41 19.34 11.06 -9.57
C MET A 41 20.72 11.43 -9.07
N ASP A 42 21.18 10.86 -7.95
CA ASP A 42 22.51 11.10 -7.41
C ASP A 42 23.61 10.51 -8.31
N LEU A 43 23.39 9.31 -8.84
CA LEU A 43 24.27 8.67 -9.82
C LEU A 43 24.41 9.49 -11.11
N SER A 44 23.38 10.25 -11.51
CA SER A 44 23.43 11.07 -12.73
C SER A 44 24.32 12.32 -12.62
N ARG A 45 24.66 12.77 -11.40
CA ARG A 45 25.31 14.07 -11.19
C ARG A 45 26.73 14.18 -11.76
N PRO A 46 27.63 13.19 -11.59
CA PRO A 46 29.01 13.28 -12.08
C PRO A 46 29.18 12.85 -13.55
N GLU A 47 28.14 12.32 -14.18
CA GLU A 47 28.24 11.70 -15.51
C GLU A 47 28.26 12.74 -16.64
N ASP A 48 28.70 12.31 -17.83
CA ASP A 48 28.63 13.12 -19.04
C ASP A 48 27.17 13.44 -19.43
N PRO A 49 26.92 14.46 -20.27
CA PRO A 49 25.56 14.90 -20.56
C PRO A 49 24.62 13.83 -21.14
N GLU A 50 25.13 12.89 -21.92
CA GLU A 50 24.32 11.86 -22.55
C GLU A 50 23.89 10.81 -21.51
N LEU A 51 24.83 10.33 -20.71
CA LEU A 51 24.54 9.38 -19.63
C LEU A 51 23.72 10.03 -18.50
N GLN A 52 24.00 11.27 -18.14
CA GLN A 52 23.22 12.02 -17.16
C GLN A 52 21.75 12.13 -17.58
N LEU A 53 21.48 12.45 -18.86
CA LEU A 53 20.12 12.52 -19.37
C LEU A 53 19.42 11.15 -19.30
N GLY A 54 20.11 10.07 -19.70
CA GLY A 54 19.56 8.72 -19.62
C GLY A 54 19.19 8.29 -18.20
N LEU A 55 20.05 8.58 -17.21
CA LEU A 55 19.81 8.26 -15.81
C LEU A 55 18.67 9.08 -15.19
N LYS A 56 18.54 10.36 -15.57
CA LYS A 56 17.42 11.21 -15.13
C LYS A 56 16.09 10.71 -15.69
N ASN A 57 16.04 10.38 -16.99
CA ASN A 57 14.84 9.82 -17.61
C ASN A 57 14.44 8.48 -16.94
N LEU A 58 15.41 7.61 -16.66
CA LEU A 58 15.16 6.36 -15.93
C LEU A 58 14.60 6.59 -14.52
N ALA A 59 15.12 7.61 -13.81
CA ALA A 59 14.62 7.99 -12.49
C ALA A 59 13.18 8.53 -12.56
N GLU A 60 12.87 9.34 -13.56
CA GLU A 60 11.52 9.87 -13.81
C GLU A 60 10.52 8.76 -14.14
N ASP A 61 10.89 7.84 -15.04
CA ASP A 61 10.05 6.68 -15.37
C ASP A 61 9.76 5.81 -14.14
N LEU A 62 10.76 5.58 -13.29
CA LEU A 62 10.58 4.83 -12.04
C LEU A 62 9.72 5.59 -11.01
N ALA A 63 9.83 6.91 -10.96
CA ALA A 63 9.01 7.76 -10.09
C ALA A 63 7.53 7.65 -10.48
N MET A 64 7.21 7.68 -11.78
CA MET A 64 5.84 7.48 -12.26
C MET A 64 5.26 6.13 -11.80
N VAL A 65 6.06 5.07 -11.80
CA VAL A 65 5.65 3.76 -11.26
C VAL A 65 5.34 3.84 -9.76
N GLN A 66 6.08 4.64 -8.99
CA GLN A 66 5.82 4.82 -7.56
C GLN A 66 4.56 5.65 -7.31
N ASP A 67 4.24 6.65 -8.15
CA ASP A 67 2.98 7.39 -8.07
C ASP A 67 1.76 6.46 -8.25
N TYR A 68 1.83 5.52 -9.20
CA TYR A 68 0.79 4.49 -9.34
C TYR A 68 0.68 3.60 -8.10
N ARG A 69 1.81 3.23 -7.48
CA ARG A 69 1.80 2.47 -6.22
C ARG A 69 1.24 3.28 -5.06
N GLN A 70 1.53 4.57 -4.96
CA GLN A 70 0.93 5.44 -3.96
C GLN A 70 -0.60 5.47 -4.11
N ALA A 71 -1.07 5.65 -5.34
CA ALA A 71 -2.51 5.62 -5.64
C ALA A 71 -3.13 4.23 -5.38
N GLN A 72 -2.35 3.14 -5.46
CA GLN A 72 -2.77 1.80 -5.06
C GLN A 72 -2.89 1.69 -3.53
N VAL A 73 -1.90 2.18 -2.77
CA VAL A 73 -1.92 2.18 -1.29
C VAL A 73 -3.13 2.95 -0.77
N GLU A 74 -3.38 4.15 -1.28
CA GLU A 74 -4.53 4.97 -0.88
C GLU A 74 -5.87 4.27 -1.14
N ARG A 75 -5.98 3.55 -2.27
CA ARG A 75 -7.18 2.76 -2.58
C ARG A 75 -7.31 1.53 -1.69
N LEU A 76 -6.22 0.85 -1.37
CA LEU A 76 -6.24 -0.27 -0.42
C LEU A 76 -6.69 0.20 0.98
N GLU A 77 -6.22 1.35 1.42
CA GLU A 77 -6.64 1.93 2.69
C GLU A 77 -8.10 2.36 2.67
N SER A 78 -8.48 3.18 1.68
CA SER A 78 -9.78 3.84 1.67
C SER A 78 -10.94 2.99 1.16
N ARG A 79 -10.69 2.12 0.19
CA ARG A 79 -11.74 1.34 -0.49
C ARG A 79 -11.80 -0.10 -0.02
N VAL A 80 -10.77 -0.60 0.66
CA VAL A 80 -10.70 -2.00 1.10
C VAL A 80 -10.64 -2.10 2.62
N LEU A 81 -9.66 -1.47 3.27
CA LEU A 81 -9.50 -1.57 4.72
C LEU A 81 -10.56 -0.83 5.52
N MET A 82 -10.85 0.44 5.18
CA MET A 82 -11.85 1.22 5.91
C MET A 82 -13.26 0.57 5.89
N PRO A 83 -13.78 0.11 4.74
CA PRO A 83 -15.07 -0.59 4.71
C PRO A 83 -15.07 -1.87 5.55
N LEU A 84 -14.01 -2.68 5.48
CA LEU A 84 -13.92 -3.92 6.25
C LEU A 84 -13.90 -3.67 7.77
N LYS A 85 -13.23 -2.60 8.22
CA LYS A 85 -13.25 -2.19 9.64
C LYS A 85 -14.66 -1.81 10.08
N ALA A 86 -15.37 -1.02 9.28
CA ALA A 86 -16.75 -0.62 9.58
C ALA A 86 -17.70 -1.82 9.68
N TYR A 87 -17.53 -2.84 8.84
CA TYR A 87 -18.28 -4.11 8.95
C TYR A 87 -18.03 -4.82 10.29
N GLY A 88 -16.78 -4.81 10.78
CA GLY A 88 -16.46 -5.36 12.09
C GLY A 88 -17.24 -4.67 13.22
N ASP A 89 -17.43 -3.36 13.14
CA ASP A 89 -18.16 -2.59 14.15
C ASP A 89 -19.68 -2.86 14.08
N ILE A 90 -20.23 -3.06 12.89
CA ILE A 90 -21.64 -3.47 12.70
C ILE A 90 -21.92 -4.83 13.38
N ILE A 91 -21.02 -5.80 13.23
CA ILE A 91 -21.20 -7.14 13.82
C ILE A 91 -21.11 -7.06 15.34
N LYS A 92 -20.17 -6.30 15.89
CA LYS A 92 -20.08 -6.05 17.34
C LYS A 92 -21.37 -5.45 17.88
N ASN A 93 -21.94 -4.44 17.21
CA ASN A 93 -23.20 -3.81 17.64
C ASN A 93 -24.39 -4.78 17.65
N LYS A 94 -24.47 -5.68 16.65
CA LYS A 94 -25.51 -6.74 16.60
C LYS A 94 -25.41 -7.77 17.72
N ARG A 95 -24.27 -7.87 18.40
CA ARG A 95 -24.06 -8.79 19.52
C ARG A 95 -24.49 -8.18 20.87
N VAL A 96 -24.54 -6.85 20.93
CA VAL A 96 -24.93 -6.07 22.14
C VAL A 96 -26.43 -5.74 22.12
N SER A 97 -27.08 -5.79 20.95
CA SER A 97 -28.53 -5.58 20.77
C SER A 97 -29.30 -6.89 20.90
#